data_AF-A0A1B9NN03-F1
#
_entry.id   AF-A0A1B9NN03-F1
#
_cell.length_a   1.000
_cell.length_b   1.000
_cell.length_c   1.000
_cell.angle_alpha   90.00
_cell.angle_beta   90.00
_cell.angle_gamma   90.00
#
_symmetry.space_group_name_H-M   'P 1'
#
loop_
_entity.id
_entity.type
_entity.pdbx_description
1 polymer ?
#
loop_
_entity_poly.entity_id
_entity_poly.type
_entity_poly.pdbx_seq_one_letter_code
_entity_poly.pdbx_strand_id
1 'polypeptide(L)'
;MYYNHLSRKERYQIFVLLQAGKNKKEIAQLLNRHPSTISREIKRNSKPNQAYQAHDAVTLARKRRKNSGNGKPIESSVWRQVEKYLMLYYSPEQIAARLKKVSVQSIYNYLYQNKARYEQFKPYLRRKGKAYRHCKAPSIKEGDRRYKRSIKQRPSYVESRKTRGHWEGDTIISRKDKQALVTLVERK
;
A
#
# COMPACT_ATOMS: atom_id res chain seq x y z
N MET A 1 -16.15 15.21 11.46
CA MET A 1 -17.26 14.29 11.83
C MET A 1 -17.32 13.15 10.83
N TYR A 2 -17.23 11.90 11.28
CA TYR A 2 -17.42 10.74 10.42
C TYR A 2 -18.91 10.52 10.15
N TYR A 3 -19.31 10.48 8.87
CA TYR A 3 -20.68 10.21 8.49
C TYR A 3 -20.99 8.71 8.67
N ASN A 4 -21.71 8.37 9.74
CA ASN A 4 -22.08 6.99 10.06
C ASN A 4 -23.50 6.67 9.57
N HIS A 5 -23.59 5.82 8.54
CA HIS A 5 -24.86 5.26 8.07
C HIS A 5 -25.58 4.49 9.19
N LEU A 6 -26.91 4.51 9.19
CA LEU A 6 -27.70 3.65 10.07
C LEU A 6 -27.38 2.19 9.79
N SER A 7 -27.18 1.43 10.86
CA SER A 7 -26.93 -0.01 10.86
C SER A 7 -28.22 -0.80 10.61
N ARG A 8 -28.10 -2.13 10.45
CA ARG A 8 -29.28 -3.01 10.42
C ARG A 8 -30.04 -2.92 11.74
N LYS A 9 -29.34 -2.98 12.87
CA LYS A 9 -29.95 -2.95 14.22
C LYS A 9 -30.77 -1.68 14.43
N GLU A 10 -30.19 -0.52 14.11
CA GLU A 10 -30.88 0.77 14.25
C GLU A 10 -32.14 0.85 13.39
N ARG A 11 -32.14 0.29 12.16
CA ARG A 11 -33.36 0.26 11.33
C ARG A 11 -34.48 -0.58 11.95
N TYR A 12 -34.14 -1.71 12.56
CA TYR A 12 -35.11 -2.53 13.27
C TYR A 12 -35.62 -1.83 14.54
N GLN A 13 -34.76 -1.11 15.27
CA GLN A 13 -35.18 -0.30 16.40
C GLN A 13 -36.13 0.84 15.97
N ILE A 14 -35.84 1.54 14.87
CA ILE A 14 -36.75 2.56 14.30
C ILE A 14 -38.11 1.94 14.00
N PHE A 15 -38.15 0.75 13.40
CA PHE A 15 -39.40 0.06 13.11
C PHE A 15 -40.21 -0.26 14.37
N VAL A 16 -39.58 -0.88 15.38
CA VAL A 16 -40.25 -1.23 16.64
C VAL A 16 -40.76 0.02 17.36
N LEU A 17 -39.97 1.10 17.40
CA LEU A 17 -40.37 2.33 18.07
C LEU A 17 -41.51 3.06 17.35
N LEU A 18 -41.56 2.98 16.01
CA LEU A 18 -42.70 3.50 15.25
C LEU A 18 -43.98 2.70 15.52
N GLN A 19 -43.88 1.36 15.65
CA GLN A 19 -45.02 0.52 16.03
C GLN A 19 -45.49 0.80 17.46
N ALA A 20 -44.56 1.15 18.36
CA ALA A 20 -44.87 1.60 19.71
C ALA A 20 -45.42 3.05 19.79
N GLY A 21 -45.73 3.68 18.65
CA GLY A 21 -46.33 5.02 18.59
C GLY A 21 -45.37 6.18 18.91
N LYS A 22 -44.05 5.94 18.98
CA LYS A 22 -43.08 6.99 19.30
C LYS A 22 -42.92 7.97 18.14
N ASN A 23 -42.76 9.24 18.48
CA ASN A 23 -42.54 10.28 17.48
C ASN A 23 -41.09 10.27 16.95
N LYS A 24 -40.85 10.91 15.79
CA LYS A 24 -39.52 10.94 15.16
C LYS A 24 -38.44 11.60 16.02
N LYS A 25 -38.80 12.56 16.89
CA LYS A 25 -37.84 13.24 17.79
C LYS A 25 -37.42 12.32 18.93
N GLU A 26 -38.36 11.59 19.53
CA GLU A 26 -38.12 10.58 20.57
C GLU A 26 -37.24 9.45 20.05
N ILE A 27 -37.54 8.93 18.86
CA ILE A 27 -36.72 7.90 18.21
C ILE A 27 -35.28 8.39 18.01
N ALA A 28 -35.12 9.64 17.61
CA ALA A 28 -33.82 10.25 17.39
C ALA A 28 -33.03 10.38 18.71
N GLN A 29 -33.68 10.81 19.79
CA GLN A 29 -33.08 10.87 21.12
C GLN A 29 -32.67 9.48 21.63
N LEU A 30 -33.56 8.48 21.53
CA LEU A 30 -33.31 7.10 21.97
C LEU A 30 -32.13 6.44 21.22
N LEU A 31 -31.99 6.73 19.92
CA LEU A 31 -30.91 6.19 19.10
C LEU A 31 -29.65 7.07 19.08
N ASN A 32 -29.65 8.19 19.83
CA ASN A 32 -28.61 9.21 19.80
C ASN A 32 -28.24 9.65 18.36
N ARG A 33 -29.27 9.92 17.55
CA ARG A 33 -29.15 10.39 16.17
C ARG A 33 -29.86 11.72 16.00
N HIS A 34 -29.46 12.47 14.98
CA HIS A 34 -30.17 13.71 14.63
C HIS A 34 -31.60 13.40 14.11
N PRO A 35 -32.64 14.17 14.49
CA PRO A 35 -34.02 13.96 14.02
C PRO A 35 -34.15 13.92 12.50
N SER A 36 -33.39 14.76 11.79
CA SER A 36 -33.34 14.75 10.32
C SER A 36 -32.79 13.45 9.73
N THR A 37 -31.94 12.70 10.46
CA THR A 37 -31.46 11.38 10.02
C THR A 37 -32.59 10.37 10.01
N ILE A 38 -33.39 10.34 11.08
CA ILE A 38 -34.57 9.46 11.18
C ILE A 38 -35.61 9.83 10.13
N SER A 39 -35.91 11.13 9.99
CA SER A 39 -36.86 11.61 8.98
C SER A 39 -36.45 11.24 7.56
N ARG A 40 -35.17 11.44 7.20
CA ARG A 40 -34.63 11.06 5.88
C ARG A 40 -34.64 9.55 5.67
N GLU A 41 -34.32 8.76 6.68
CA GLU A 41 -34.34 7.29 6.59
C GLU A 41 -35.76 6.78 6.31
N ILE A 42 -36.75 7.26 7.06
CA ILE A 42 -38.15 6.88 6.88
C ILE A 42 -38.63 7.33 5.50
N LYS A 43 -38.43 8.60 5.13
CA LYS A 43 -38.85 9.14 3.83
C LYS A 43 -38.23 8.39 2.65
N ARG A 44 -36.95 8.01 2.75
CA ARG A 44 -36.20 7.37 1.66
C ARG A 44 -36.53 5.89 1.48
N ASN A 45 -37.00 5.20 2.52
CA ASN A 45 -37.18 3.76 2.51
C ASN A 45 -38.62 3.29 2.71
N SER A 46 -39.57 4.19 2.96
CA SER A 46 -40.99 3.85 3.00
C SER A 46 -41.56 3.84 1.58
N LYS A 47 -42.47 2.90 1.32
CA LYS A 47 -43.24 2.85 0.06
C LYS A 47 -44.46 3.79 0.17
N PRO A 48 -44.98 4.31 -0.96
CA PRO A 48 -46.25 5.03 -0.95
C PRO A 48 -47.34 4.19 -0.27
N ASN A 49 -48.09 4.81 0.64
CA ASN A 49 -49.22 4.20 1.35
C ASN A 49 -48.87 2.97 2.20
N GLN A 50 -47.61 2.78 2.58
CA GLN A 50 -47.20 1.69 3.48
C GLN A 50 -46.39 2.22 4.65
N ALA A 51 -46.59 1.59 5.82
CA ALA A 51 -45.77 1.84 6.99
C ALA A 51 -44.30 1.50 6.71
N TYR A 52 -43.38 2.18 7.40
CA TYR A 52 -41.96 1.88 7.34
C TYR A 52 -41.69 0.40 7.69
N GLN A 53 -40.89 -0.29 6.88
CA GLN A 53 -40.49 -1.68 7.12
C GLN A 53 -38.96 -1.78 7.19
N ALA A 54 -38.43 -2.27 8.31
CA ALA A 54 -36.98 -2.34 8.52
C ALA A 54 -36.27 -3.27 7.53
N HIS A 55 -36.90 -4.41 7.21
CA HIS A 55 -36.35 -5.38 6.25
C HIS A 55 -36.15 -4.77 4.86
N ASP A 56 -37.17 -4.07 4.35
CA ASP A 56 -37.12 -3.39 3.07
C ASP A 56 -36.09 -2.26 3.08
N ALA A 57 -36.04 -1.47 4.15
CA ALA A 57 -35.07 -0.38 4.30
C ALA A 57 -33.61 -0.88 4.24
N VAL A 58 -33.32 -2.03 4.85
CA VAL A 58 -31.99 -2.66 4.77
C VAL A 58 -31.68 -3.08 3.33
N THR A 59 -32.64 -3.72 2.66
CA THR A 59 -32.49 -4.21 1.29
C THR A 59 -32.26 -3.05 0.31
N LEU A 60 -33.07 -1.99 0.42
CA LEU A 60 -32.94 -0.77 -0.38
C LEU A 60 -31.62 -0.04 -0.12
N ALA A 61 -31.19 0.07 1.14
CA ALA A 61 -29.91 0.67 1.48
C ALA A 61 -28.73 -0.10 0.87
N ARG A 62 -28.76 -1.44 0.93
CA ARG A 62 -27.75 -2.29 0.29
C ARG A 62 -27.75 -2.16 -1.23
N LYS A 63 -28.93 -2.14 -1.86
CA LYS A 63 -29.07 -1.95 -3.32
C LYS A 63 -28.47 -0.60 -3.74
N ARG A 64 -28.80 0.47 -3.02
CA ARG A 64 -28.22 1.81 -3.27
C ARG A 64 -26.71 1.83 -3.09
N ARG A 65 -26.17 1.18 -2.04
CA ARG A 65 -24.71 1.07 -1.84
C ARG A 65 -24.03 0.26 -2.95
N LYS A 66 -24.65 -0.81 -3.44
CA LYS A 66 -24.14 -1.58 -4.57
C LYS A 66 -24.09 -0.72 -5.85
N ASN A 67 -25.05 0.19 -5.99
CA ASN A 67 -25.20 1.06 -7.17
C ASN A 67 -24.55 2.44 -7.01
N SER A 68 -23.86 2.73 -5.89
CA SER A 68 -23.25 4.04 -5.64
C SER A 68 -21.90 4.24 -6.33
N GLY A 69 -21.45 3.28 -7.14
CA GLY A 69 -20.23 3.41 -7.92
C GLY A 69 -20.39 4.41 -9.06
N ASN A 70 -19.46 5.36 -9.16
CA ASN A 70 -19.39 6.32 -10.26
C ASN A 70 -18.81 5.62 -11.51
N GLY A 71 -19.62 4.81 -12.20
CA GLY A 71 -19.23 4.22 -13.49
C GLY A 71 -20.01 2.98 -13.87
N LYS A 72 -20.23 2.80 -15.17
CA LYS A 72 -20.72 1.51 -15.70
C LYS A 72 -19.66 0.45 -15.42
N PRO A 73 -20.04 -0.72 -14.88
CA PRO A 73 -19.09 -1.82 -14.71
C PRO A 73 -18.52 -2.22 -16.07
N ILE A 74 -17.23 -2.58 -16.09
CA ILE A 74 -16.60 -3.14 -17.29
C ILE A 74 -17.31 -4.46 -17.62
N GLU A 75 -17.78 -4.59 -18.86
CA GLU A 75 -18.52 -5.77 -19.31
C GLU A 75 -17.71 -7.06 -19.19
N SER A 76 -18.38 -8.16 -18.87
CA SER A 76 -17.77 -9.50 -18.81
C SER A 76 -17.17 -9.95 -20.15
N SER A 77 -17.69 -9.44 -21.27
CA SER A 77 -17.13 -9.65 -22.62
C SER A 77 -15.68 -9.13 -22.71
N VAL A 78 -15.41 -7.96 -22.13
CA VAL A 78 -14.11 -7.31 -22.15
C VAL A 78 -13.12 -8.08 -21.28
N TRP A 79 -13.55 -8.57 -20.11
CA TRP A 79 -12.69 -9.39 -19.24
C TRP A 79 -12.27 -10.70 -19.90
N ARG A 80 -13.19 -11.38 -20.60
CA ARG A 80 -12.85 -12.57 -21.40
C ARG A 80 -11.78 -12.29 -22.46
N GLN A 81 -11.85 -11.11 -23.10
CA GLN A 81 -10.81 -10.69 -24.05
C GLN A 81 -9.48 -10.41 -23.36
N VAL A 82 -9.49 -9.72 -22.21
CA VAL A 82 -8.28 -9.50 -21.40
C VAL A 82 -7.60 -10.81 -21.04
N GLU A 83 -8.36 -11.80 -20.56
CA GLU A 83 -7.85 -13.13 -20.20
C GLU A 83 -7.25 -13.85 -21.42
N LYS A 84 -7.93 -13.81 -22.57
CA LYS A 84 -7.41 -14.35 -23.83
C LYS A 84 -6.08 -13.70 -24.23
N TYR A 85 -5.97 -12.37 -24.15
CA TYR A 85 -4.73 -11.68 -24.48
C TYR A 85 -3.60 -11.93 -23.48
N LEU A 86 -3.93 -12.07 -22.19
CA LEU A 86 -2.95 -12.49 -21.18
C LEU A 86 -2.38 -13.87 -21.52
N MET A 87 -3.22 -14.85 -21.89
CA MET A 87 -2.75 -16.19 -22.32
C MET A 87 -1.86 -16.14 -23.57
N LEU A 88 -1.98 -15.09 -24.40
CA LEU A 88 -1.13 -14.83 -25.56
C LEU A 88 0.13 -13.99 -25.23
N TYR A 89 0.49 -13.84 -23.95
CA TYR A 89 1.66 -13.09 -23.46
C TYR A 89 1.68 -11.59 -23.80
N TYR A 90 0.51 -10.98 -24.06
CA TYR A 90 0.40 -9.53 -24.16
C TYR A 90 0.59 -8.88 -22.79
N SER A 91 1.33 -7.78 -22.74
CA SER A 91 1.47 -7.00 -21.50
C SER A 91 0.16 -6.27 -21.16
N PRO A 92 -0.14 -6.02 -19.88
CA PRO A 92 -1.31 -5.22 -19.49
C PRO A 92 -1.39 -3.85 -20.20
N GLU A 93 -0.25 -3.22 -20.47
CA GLU A 93 -0.16 -1.98 -21.26
C GLU A 93 -0.60 -2.19 -22.71
N GLN A 94 -0.16 -3.27 -23.36
CA GLN A 94 -0.56 -3.61 -24.72
C GLN A 94 -2.06 -3.95 -24.81
N ILE A 95 -2.59 -4.65 -23.81
CA ILE A 95 -4.01 -5.01 -23.74
C ILE A 95 -4.86 -3.76 -23.58
N ALA A 96 -4.49 -2.86 -22.67
CA ALA A 96 -5.20 -1.59 -22.45
C ALA A 96 -5.20 -0.72 -23.72
N ALA A 97 -4.05 -0.59 -24.39
CA ALA A 97 -3.92 0.16 -25.63
C ALA A 97 -4.74 -0.43 -26.78
N ARG A 98 -4.83 -1.76 -26.86
CA ARG A 98 -5.58 -2.47 -27.91
C ARG A 98 -7.09 -2.40 -27.69
N LEU A 99 -7.56 -2.63 -26.45
CA LEU A 99 -8.98 -2.69 -26.15
C LEU A 99 -9.61 -1.30 -26.01
N LYS A 100 -8.87 -0.30 -25.53
CA LYS A 100 -9.35 1.07 -25.22
C LYS A 100 -10.59 1.15 -24.32
N LYS A 101 -10.98 0.04 -23.69
CA LYS A 101 -12.13 -0.10 -22.78
C LYS A 101 -11.71 -0.32 -21.33
N VAL A 102 -10.44 -0.58 -21.07
CA VAL A 102 -9.87 -0.86 -19.74
C VAL A 102 -8.55 -0.13 -19.58
N SER A 103 -8.30 0.38 -18.38
CA SER A 103 -6.98 0.92 -18.02
C SER A 103 -6.05 -0.19 -17.56
N VAL A 104 -4.74 0.05 -17.62
CA VAL A 104 -3.72 -0.86 -17.10
C VAL A 104 -3.98 -1.19 -15.63
N GLN A 105 -4.29 -0.16 -14.83
CA GLN A 105 -4.62 -0.33 -13.41
C GLN A 105 -5.87 -1.19 -13.20
N SER A 106 -6.88 -1.07 -14.07
CA SER A 106 -8.09 -1.88 -13.99
C SER A 106 -7.78 -3.36 -14.21
N ILE A 107 -6.86 -3.69 -15.12
CA ILE A 107 -6.40 -5.07 -15.36
C ILE A 107 -5.68 -5.60 -14.11
N TYR A 108 -4.75 -4.84 -13.54
CA TYR A 108 -4.07 -5.27 -12.30
C TYR A 108 -5.04 -5.43 -11.13
N ASN A 109 -5.95 -4.47 -10.92
CA ASN A 109 -6.99 -4.57 -9.89
C ASN A 109 -7.84 -5.83 -10.09
N TYR A 110 -8.22 -6.13 -11.33
CA TYR A 110 -8.99 -7.34 -11.66
C TYR A 110 -8.23 -8.63 -11.32
N LEU A 111 -6.92 -8.67 -11.58
CA LEU A 111 -6.10 -9.83 -11.23
C LEU A 111 -5.94 -9.95 -9.70
N TYR A 112 -5.67 -8.86 -8.99
CA TYR A 112 -5.41 -8.89 -7.55
C TYR A 112 -6.67 -9.09 -6.69
N GLN A 113 -7.86 -8.78 -7.20
CA GLN A 113 -9.13 -9.02 -6.50
C GLN A 113 -9.37 -10.51 -6.17
N ASN A 114 -8.75 -11.43 -6.91
CA ASN A 114 -8.88 -12.86 -6.68
C ASN A 114 -7.51 -13.53 -6.75
N LYS A 115 -7.04 -14.06 -5.61
CA LYS A 115 -5.73 -14.72 -5.50
C LYS A 115 -5.56 -15.89 -6.48
N ALA A 116 -6.60 -16.72 -6.66
CA ALA A 116 -6.54 -17.85 -7.59
C ALA A 116 -6.39 -17.38 -9.04
N ARG A 117 -7.13 -16.32 -9.42
CA ARG A 117 -6.98 -15.67 -10.73
C ARG A 117 -5.58 -15.12 -10.93
N TYR A 118 -5.04 -14.41 -9.94
CA TYR A 118 -3.68 -13.89 -10.03
C TYR A 118 -2.67 -15.01 -10.25
N GLU A 119 -2.71 -16.08 -9.45
CA GLU A 119 -1.78 -17.21 -9.61
C GLU A 119 -1.92 -17.92 -10.96
N GLN A 120 -3.14 -18.00 -11.52
CA GLN A 120 -3.38 -18.53 -12.86
C GLN A 120 -2.70 -17.68 -13.96
N PHE A 121 -2.78 -16.35 -13.86
CA PHE A 121 -2.27 -15.45 -14.92
C PHE A 121 -0.83 -14.95 -14.69
N LYS A 122 -0.29 -15.14 -13.48
CA LYS A 122 1.07 -14.76 -13.09
C LYS A 122 2.17 -15.28 -14.01
N PRO A 123 2.12 -16.51 -14.57
CA PRO A 123 3.13 -16.98 -15.53
C PRO A 123 3.15 -16.19 -16.84
N TYR A 124 2.02 -15.61 -17.24
CA TYR A 124 1.89 -14.86 -18.50
C TYR A 124 2.20 -13.37 -18.35
N LEU A 125 2.24 -12.86 -17.11
CA LEU A 125 2.61 -11.48 -16.85
C LEU A 125 4.11 -11.25 -17.06
N ARG A 126 4.44 -10.17 -17.77
CA ARG A 126 5.83 -9.74 -17.93
C ARG A 126 6.39 -9.32 -16.57
N ARG A 127 7.44 -10.01 -16.11
CA ARG A 127 8.19 -9.56 -14.92
C ARG A 127 9.00 -8.32 -15.30
N LYS A 128 8.71 -7.17 -14.67
CA LYS A 128 9.60 -6.00 -14.76
C LYS A 128 10.73 -6.16 -13.76
N GLY A 129 11.95 -6.41 -14.26
CA GLY A 129 13.17 -6.45 -13.46
C GLY A 129 14.15 -7.53 -13.92
N LYS A 130 15.45 -7.24 -13.84
CA LYS A 130 16.46 -8.29 -13.86
C LYS A 130 16.22 -9.15 -12.61
N ALA A 131 16.33 -10.48 -12.73
CA ALA A 131 16.41 -11.33 -11.55
C ALA A 131 17.45 -10.73 -10.60
N TYR A 132 17.11 -10.56 -9.32
CA TYR A 132 18.05 -10.07 -8.32
C TYR A 132 19.25 -11.01 -8.31
N ARG A 133 20.34 -10.62 -8.98
CA ARG A 133 21.61 -11.31 -8.86
C ARG A 133 22.15 -10.88 -7.50
N HIS A 134 22.24 -11.82 -6.57
CA HIS A 134 23.00 -11.63 -5.35
C HIS A 134 24.44 -11.31 -5.78
N CYS A 135 24.80 -10.03 -5.84
CA CYS A 135 26.19 -9.64 -6.01
C CYS A 135 26.90 -10.13 -4.75
N LYS A 136 27.73 -11.17 -4.85
CA LYS A 136 28.67 -11.49 -3.78
C LYS A 136 29.44 -10.21 -3.47
N ALA A 137 29.57 -9.88 -2.18
CA ALA A 137 30.34 -8.70 -1.75
C ALA A 137 31.69 -8.70 -2.48
N PRO A 138 32.15 -7.54 -3.01
CA PRO A 138 33.43 -7.48 -3.70
C PRO A 138 34.50 -8.01 -2.74
N SER A 139 35.18 -9.10 -3.12
CA SER A 139 36.35 -9.55 -2.37
C SER A 139 37.36 -8.42 -2.43
N ILE A 140 37.68 -7.81 -1.29
CA ILE A 140 38.81 -6.89 -1.18
C ILE A 140 40.02 -7.68 -1.67
N LYS A 141 40.51 -7.37 -2.88
CA LYS A 141 41.78 -7.91 -3.34
C LYS A 141 42.83 -7.24 -2.45
N GLU A 142 43.32 -7.98 -1.45
CA GLU A 142 44.39 -7.53 -0.58
C GLU A 142 45.66 -7.33 -1.42
N GLY A 143 45.81 -6.12 -1.95
CA GLY A 143 47.04 -5.66 -2.55
C GLY A 143 48.14 -5.64 -1.49
N ASP A 144 49.17 -6.43 -1.75
CA ASP A 144 50.51 -6.44 -1.18
C ASP A 144 50.70 -5.80 0.22
N ARG A 145 50.38 -6.58 1.27
CA ARG A 145 50.72 -6.24 2.66
C ARG A 145 52.17 -6.57 3.03
N ARG A 146 53.03 -7.03 2.11
CA ARG A 146 54.36 -7.61 2.44
C ARG A 146 55.31 -6.66 3.18
N TYR A 147 55.07 -5.36 3.15
CA TYR A 147 55.94 -4.35 3.80
C TYR A 147 55.23 -3.48 4.86
N LYS A 148 53.99 -3.82 5.26
CA LYS A 148 53.26 -3.06 6.29
C LYS A 148 53.37 -3.75 7.65
N ARG A 149 54.18 -3.19 8.56
CA ARG A 149 54.19 -3.62 9.97
C ARG A 149 52.91 -3.12 10.65
N SER A 150 52.26 -3.99 11.42
CA SER A 150 51.06 -3.61 12.17
C SER A 150 51.43 -2.59 13.25
N ILE A 151 50.55 -1.62 13.52
CA ILE A 151 50.70 -0.68 14.65
C ILE A 151 50.88 -1.44 15.97
N LYS A 152 50.31 -2.65 16.08
CA LYS A 152 50.46 -3.52 17.27
C LYS A 152 51.89 -4.02 17.50
N GLN A 153 52.74 -4.02 16.48
CA GLN A 153 54.13 -4.50 16.56
C GLN A 153 55.12 -3.38 16.96
N ARG A 154 54.63 -2.18 17.30
CA ARG A 154 55.49 -1.08 17.71
C ARG A 154 56.17 -1.35 19.06
N PRO A 155 57.41 -0.91 19.27
CA PRO A 155 58.06 -1.00 20.57
C PRO A 155 57.32 -0.20 21.64
N SER A 156 57.25 -0.74 22.86
CA SER A 156 56.53 -0.13 24.00
C SER A 156 57.05 1.25 24.38
N TYR A 157 58.35 1.53 24.21
CA TYR A 157 58.94 2.82 24.56
C TYR A 157 58.36 3.99 23.74
N VAL A 158 57.84 3.74 22.54
CA VAL A 158 57.21 4.76 21.68
C VAL A 158 55.93 5.32 22.32
N GLU A 159 55.25 4.52 23.15
CA GLU A 159 54.07 4.98 23.88
C GLU A 159 54.37 5.97 24.99
N SER A 160 55.61 5.97 25.48
CA SER A 160 56.03 6.94 26.50
C SER A 160 56.11 8.37 25.95
N ARG A 161 56.17 8.54 24.62
CA ARG A 161 56.29 9.82 23.90
C ARG A 161 57.47 10.71 24.30
N LYS A 162 58.40 10.20 25.12
CA LYS A 162 59.57 10.96 25.61
C LYS A 162 60.66 11.15 24.55
N THR A 163 60.64 10.37 23.47
CA THR A 163 61.66 10.37 22.41
C THR A 163 61.13 11.04 21.14
N ARG A 164 61.90 12.00 20.61
CA ARG A 164 61.56 12.67 19.34
C ARG A 164 61.83 11.75 18.15
N GLY A 165 61.15 12.00 17.02
CA GLY A 165 61.36 11.26 15.77
C GLY A 165 60.36 10.12 15.50
N HIS A 166 59.34 9.95 16.33
CA HIS A 166 58.24 9.04 16.07
C HIS A 166 57.09 9.79 15.38
N TRP A 167 56.94 9.60 14.07
CA TRP A 167 55.90 10.23 13.27
C TRP A 167 54.81 9.23 12.91
N GLU A 168 53.56 9.65 13.06
CA GLU A 168 52.39 8.93 12.56
C GLU A 168 51.80 9.65 11.36
N GLY A 169 51.60 8.90 10.28
CA GLY A 169 51.02 9.39 9.05
C GLY A 169 49.68 8.74 8.79
N ASP A 170 48.63 9.55 8.67
CA ASP A 170 47.31 9.12 8.21
C ASP A 170 47.02 9.69 6.84
N THR A 171 46.24 8.95 6.04
CA THR A 171 45.79 9.40 4.72
C THR A 171 44.28 9.46 4.69
N ILE A 172 43.76 10.66 4.53
CA ILE A 172 42.32 10.92 4.46
C ILE A 172 41.94 11.06 2.99
N ILE A 173 41.01 10.22 2.54
CA ILE A 173 40.47 10.24 1.17
C ILE A 173 38.99 10.58 1.25
N SER A 174 38.59 11.65 0.57
CA SER A 174 37.17 12.03 0.43
C SER A 174 36.44 11.01 -0.42
N ARG A 175 35.18 10.68 -0.06
CA ARG A 175 34.34 9.75 -0.83
C ARG A 175 34.07 10.22 -2.27
N LYS A 176 34.13 11.53 -2.53
CA LYS A 176 33.76 12.13 -3.82
C LYS A 176 34.97 12.42 -4.73
N ASP A 177 36.15 12.62 -4.16
CA ASP A 177 37.32 13.09 -4.90
C ASP A 177 38.46 12.06 -4.89
N LYS A 178 39.26 12.04 -5.95
CA LYS A 178 40.41 11.13 -6.08
C LYS A 178 41.69 11.66 -5.40
N GLN A 179 41.60 12.81 -4.74
CA GLN A 179 42.73 13.43 -4.07
C GLN A 179 42.82 12.95 -2.62
N ALA A 180 44.04 12.69 -2.16
CA ALA A 180 44.33 12.20 -0.83
C ALA A 180 45.07 13.28 -0.03
N LEU A 181 44.61 13.56 1.19
CA LEU A 181 45.31 14.42 2.12
C LEU A 181 46.12 13.53 3.07
N VAL A 182 47.43 13.80 3.15
CA VAL A 182 48.34 13.10 4.06
C VAL A 182 48.59 13.99 5.26
N THR A 183 48.26 13.50 6.45
CA THR A 183 48.51 14.19 7.72
C THR A 183 49.65 13.50 8.44
N LEU A 184 50.66 14.25 8.87
CA LEU A 184 51.79 13.76 9.64
C LEU A 184 51.76 14.41 11.04
N VAL A 185 51.80 13.59 12.08
CA VAL A 185 51.80 14.03 13.48
C VAL A 185 53.00 13.43 14.19
N GLU A 186 53.78 14.28 14.87
CA GLU A 186 54.87 13.81 15.72
C GLU A 186 54.33 13.38 17.09
N ARG A 187 54.71 12.18 17.54
CA ARG A 187 54.40 11.67 18.88
C ARG A 187 55.46 12.13 19.89
N LYS A 188 55.32 13.35 20.36
CA LYS A 188 56.02 13.92 21.52
C LYS A 188 55.13 13.92 22.77
#